data_AF-A0A7C8CP37-F1
#
_entry.id   AF-A0A7C8CP37-F1
#
_cell.length_a   1.000
_cell.length_b   1.000
_cell.length_c   1.000
_cell.angle_alpha   90.00
_cell.angle_beta   90.00
_cell.angle_gamma   90.00
#
_symmetry.space_group_name_H-M   'P 1'
#
loop_
_entity.id
_entity.type
_entity.pdbx_description
1 polymer ?
#
loop_
_entity_poly.entity_id
_entity_poly.type
_entity_poly.pdbx_seq_one_letter_code
_entity_poly.pdbx_strand_id
1 'polypeptide(L)' 'VADLVDALAARWPDLREHLMDEDGHLSRRVNIFVGGRNVRWLQGLETPLEPDQTIDIFPPVAGG' A
#
# COMPACT_ATOMS: atom_id res chain seq x y z
N VAL A 1 4.77 0.52 6.68
CA VAL A 1 3.66 0.64 5.69
C VAL A 1 2.35 0.10 6.27
N ALA A 2 2.38 -0.98 7.06
CA ALA A 2 1.20 -1.51 7.74
C ALA A 2 0.34 -0.44 8.44
N ASP A 3 0.97 0.39 9.29
CA ASP A 3 0.25 1.45 10.01
C ASP A 3 -0.48 2.45 9.10
N LEU A 4 0.10 2.76 7.93
CA LEU A 4 -0.55 3.60 6.93
C LEU A 4 -1.79 2.90 6.36
N VAL A 5 -1.65 1.62 5.98
CA VAL A 5 -2.76 0.85 5.41
C VAL A 5 -3.91 0.74 6.43
N ASP A 6 -3.59 0.47 7.70
CA ASP A 6 -4.58 0.42 8.77
C ASP A 6 -5.22 1.77 9.03
N ALA A 7 -4.46 2.87 9.01
CA ALA A 7 -5.01 4.23 9.13
C ALA A 7 -5.93 4.60 7.97
N LEU A 8 -5.57 4.25 6.73
CA LEU A 8 -6.41 4.45 5.54
C LEU A 8 -7.69 3.62 5.62
N ALA A 9 -7.59 2.35 6.01
CA ALA A 9 -8.73 1.46 6.18
C ALA A 9 -9.65 1.92 7.32
N ALA A 10 -9.10 2.45 8.42
CA ALA A 10 -9.89 3.01 9.51
C ALA A 10 -10.64 4.28 9.07
N ARG A 11 -10.02 5.11 8.22
CA ARG A 11 -10.63 6.34 7.71
C ARG A 11 -11.65 6.09 6.60
N TRP A 12 -11.40 5.08 5.76
CA TRP A 12 -12.19 4.67 4.62
C TRP A 12 -12.30 3.12 4.60
N PRO A 13 -13.33 2.56 5.25
CA PRO A 13 -13.49 1.11 5.36
C PRO A 13 -13.48 0.38 4.01
N ASP A 14 -14.09 0.98 2.98
CA ASP A 14 -14.16 0.42 1.63
C ASP A 14 -12.77 0.29 0.98
N LEU A 15 -11.77 1.05 1.40
CA LEU A 15 -10.40 0.90 0.89
C LEU A 15 -9.73 -0.39 1.38
N ARG A 16 -10.20 -0.99 2.47
CA ARG A 16 -9.57 -2.18 3.07
C ARG A 16 -9.52 -3.34 2.09
N GLU A 17 -10.62 -3.62 1.38
CA GLU A 17 -10.70 -4.70 0.38
C GLU A 17 -9.90 -4.42 -0.89
N HIS A 18 -9.58 -3.15 -1.15
CA HIS A 18 -8.72 -2.75 -2.26
C HIS A 18 -7.22 -2.84 -1.90
N LEU A 19 -6.86 -2.50 -0.65
CA LEU A 19 -5.49 -2.45 -0.17
C LEU A 19 -4.97 -3.79 0.35
N MET A 20 -5.84 -4.61 0.96
CA MET A 20 -5.49 -5.89 1.57
C MET A 20 -6.27 -7.04 0.93
N ASP A 21 -5.68 -8.23 0.92
CA ASP A 21 -6.37 -9.46 0.57
C ASP A 21 -7.02 -10.13 1.80
N GLU A 22 -7.73 -11.23 1.58
CA GLU A 22 -8.44 -11.99 2.61
C GLU A 22 -7.49 -12.60 3.65
N ASP A 23 -6.23 -12.82 3.28
CA ASP A 23 -5.18 -13.36 4.15
C ASP A 23 -4.48 -12.25 4.98
N GLY A 24 -4.85 -10.98 4.76
CA GLY A 24 -4.26 -9.83 5.46
C GLY A 24 -2.94 -9.34 4.87
N HIS A 25 -2.57 -9.78 3.66
CA HIS A 25 -1.42 -9.26 2.93
C HIS A 25 -1.80 -8.09 2.02
N LEU A 26 -0.80 -7.40 1.48
CA LEU A 26 -1.03 -6.37 0.46
C LEU A 26 -1.67 -6.98 -0.79
N SER A 27 -2.82 -6.43 -1.15
CA SER A 27 -3.59 -6.86 -2.31
C SER A 27 -2.73 -6.79 -3.58
N ARG A 28 -2.83 -7.81 -4.43
CA ARG A 28 -2.24 -7.84 -5.78
C ARG A 28 -2.79 -6.76 -6.71
N ARG A 29 -3.91 -6.14 -6.33
CA ARG A 29 -4.62 -5.11 -7.09
C ARG A 29 -4.13 -3.70 -6.76
N VAL A 30 -3.12 -3.52 -5.92
CA VAL A 30 -2.56 -2.19 -5.62
C VAL A 30 -1.04 -2.21 -5.72
N ASN A 31 -0.51 -1.08 -6.19
CA ASN A 31 0.89 -0.75 -6.14
C ASN A 31 1.10 0.42 -5.17
N ILE A 32 1.94 0.22 -4.18
CA ILE A 32 2.30 1.25 -3.21
C ILE A 32 3.77 1.55 -3.40
N PHE A 33 4.12 2.82 -3.55
CA PHE A 33 5.48 3.30 -3.67
C PHE A 33 5.82 4.17 -2.47
N VAL A 34 7.01 3.98 -1.91
CA VAL A 34 7.57 4.80 -0.83
C VAL A 34 8.85 5.42 -1.37
N GLY A 35 8.89 6.75 -1.47
CA GLY A 35 10.02 7.46 -2.08
C GLY A 35 10.34 7.01 -3.51
N GLY A 36 9.30 6.70 -4.29
CA GLY A 36 9.43 6.25 -5.69
C GLY A 36 9.80 4.77 -5.89
N ARG A 37 9.92 3.96 -4.82
CA ARG A 37 10.18 2.51 -4.93
C ARG A 37 8.97 1.71 -4.46
N ASN A 38 8.52 0.74 -5.26
CA ASN A 38 7.38 -0.09 -4.87
C ASN A 38 7.74 -0.98 -3.68
N VAL A 39 6.85 -1.03 -2.71
CA VAL A 39 7.01 -1.79 -1.45
C VAL A 39 7.20 -3.29 -1.67
N ARG A 40 6.72 -3.83 -2.80
CA ARG A 40 6.93 -5.24 -3.19
C ARG A 40 8.39 -5.60 -3.44
N TRP A 41 9.21 -4.61 -3.81
CA TRP A 41 10.66 -4.77 -3.97
C TRP A 41 11.44 -4.25 -2.75
N LEU A 42 10.73 -3.94 -1.66
CA LEU A 42 11.27 -3.54 -0.36
C LEU A 42 10.96 -4.64 0.66
N GLN A 43 10.33 -4.29 1.78
CA GLN A 43 9.94 -5.20 2.85
C GLN A 43 8.40 -5.35 2.93
N GLY A 44 7.69 -5.04 1.85
CA GLY A 44 6.22 -5.12 1.82
C GLY A 44 5.57 -4.22 2.88
N LEU A 45 4.66 -4.79 3.68
CA LEU A 45 3.99 -4.10 4.79
C LEU A 45 4.97 -3.60 5.86
N GLU A 46 6.08 -4.31 6.07
CA GLU A 46 7.11 -3.98 7.05
C GLU A 46 8.03 -2.85 6.57
N THR A 47 7.89 -2.38 5.32
CA THR A 47 8.68 -1.25 4.81
C THR A 47 8.54 -0.06 5.75
N PRO A 48 9.64 0.42 6.37
CA PRO A 48 9.60 1.57 7.26
C PRO A 48 9.24 2.82 6.48
N LEU A 49 8.48 3.71 7.12
CA LEU A 49 8.11 5.01 6.59
C LEU A 49 8.87 6.07 7.38
N GLU A 50 9.65 6.88 6.68
CA GLU A 50 10.34 8.02 7.26
C GLU A 50 9.48 9.28 7.16
N PRO A 51 9.68 10.26 8.06
CA PRO A 51 9.14 11.60 7.87
C PRO A 51 9.51 12.17 6.50
N ASP A 52 8.61 12.98 5.93
CA ASP A 52 8.78 13.64 4.62
C ASP A 52 8.89 12.72 3.40
N GLN A 53 8.63 11.41 3.54
CA GLN A 53 8.52 10.52 2.39
C GLN A 53 7.18 10.65 1.68
N THR A 54 7.24 10.84 0.35
CA THR A 54 6.07 10.71 -0.51
C THR A 54 5.66 9.25 -0.64
N ILE A 55 4.37 9.01 -0.47
CA ILE A 55 3.75 7.70 -0.65
C ILE A 55 2.75 7.79 -1.78
N ASP A 56 2.96 7.01 -2.83
CA ASP A 56 2.08 6.96 -3.99
C ASP A 56 1.35 5.62 -4.01
N ILE A 57 0.01 5.67 -4.10
CA ILE A 57 -0.85 4.50 -4.13
C ILE A 57 -1.59 4.51 -5.46
N PHE A 58 -1.35 3.48 -6.28
CA PHE A 58 -1.98 3.34 -7.58
C PHE A 58 -2.80 2.04 -7.66
N PRO A 59 -3.98 2.08 -8.31
CA PRO A 59 -4.65 0.86 -8.75
C PRO A 59 -3.75 0.06 -9.71
N PRO A 60 -4.08 -1.19 -10.05
CA PRO A 60 -3.25 -1.97 -10.94
C PRO A 60 -3.36 -1.33 -12.33
N VAL A 61 -2.27 -0.70 -12.78
CA VAL A 61 -2.22 -0.10 -14.11
C VAL A 61 -1.97 -1.23 -15.10
N ALA A 62 -3.01 -1.64 -15.82
CA ALA A 62 -2.83 -2.40 -17.05
C ALA A 62 -2.27 -1.42 -18.08
N GLY A 63 -0.96 -1.45 -18.32
CA GLY A 63 -0.36 -0.75 -19.44
C GLY A 63 -0.94 -1.33 -20.73
N GLY A 64 -1.64 -0.50 -21.49
CA GLY A 64 -1.99 -0.76 -22.90
C GLY A 64 -0.83 -0.44 -23.81
#